data_AF-A0A8J9V057-F1
#
_entry.id   AF-A0A8J9V057-F1
#
_cell.length_a   1.000
_cell.length_b   1.000
_cell.length_c   1.000
_cell.angle_alpha   90.00
_cell.angle_beta   90.00
_cell.angle_gamma   90.00
#
_symmetry.space_group_name_H-M   'P 1'
#
loop_
_entity.id
_entity.type
_entity.pdbx_description
1 polymer ?
#
loop_
_entity_poly.entity_id
_entity_poly.type
_entity_poly.pdbx_seq_one_letter_code
_entity_poly.pdbx_strand_id
1 'polypeptide(L)'
;MSFLNENENWRGLTKKTELIQSNVQGRPKKRGKYLTPCPDIQIIRQRPKFSLNLPLLVNGNSLGPAKIGKQFIAVRNTCAFDSIVQSMLTAYHDFATYYQHITESKNAIHDFVEALSKSGVSSKLYNERCVILKHTSEIKNGVLDCEINVATLIELHILPNTPSLEIKINCNDCQYEKISIIPVLELNPDPIFKEAMRGLQEAVCKSVEHYVSKTRNECCFCKGTNITKTFAGGSHIFLNLEAAEIGLLAARRGLANCRKQFTLSEIPGNLNYCDRQYKMVSAIIFVAGHYYACIKRATGRWEEHNDLCSSQKVMTITKRDVLKQRRTPLLFYVRI
;
A
#
# COMPACT_ATOMS: atom_id res chain seq x y z
N MET A 1 63.38 38.71 -5.07
CA MET A 1 62.09 38.11 -5.47
C MET A 1 62.29 36.62 -5.63
N SER A 2 61.82 35.82 -4.68
CA SER A 2 61.69 34.36 -4.82
C SER A 2 60.43 33.96 -4.07
N PHE A 3 59.42 33.54 -4.83
CA PHE A 3 58.13 33.10 -4.32
C PHE A 3 58.30 31.80 -3.50
N LEU A 4 57.76 31.79 -2.29
CA LEU A 4 57.55 30.60 -1.48
C LEU A 4 56.49 29.72 -2.16
N ASN A 5 56.90 28.56 -2.67
CA ASN A 5 56.00 27.48 -3.05
C ASN A 5 55.59 26.72 -1.78
N GLU A 6 54.53 27.19 -1.10
CA GLU A 6 53.82 26.38 -0.12
C GLU A 6 52.78 25.53 -0.86
N ASN A 7 53.07 24.24 -1.02
CA ASN A 7 52.08 23.29 -1.53
C ASN A 7 51.04 23.02 -0.43
N GLU A 8 49.84 23.56 -0.60
CA GLU A 8 48.67 23.23 0.21
C GLU A 8 48.32 21.74 0.10
N ASN A 9 48.28 21.06 1.24
CA ASN A 9 48.01 19.62 1.31
C ASN A 9 46.50 19.35 1.46
N TRP A 10 45.74 19.65 0.40
CA TRP A 10 44.33 19.27 0.35
C TRP A 10 44.23 17.77 0.03
N ARG A 11 43.72 16.99 1.00
CA ARG A 11 43.30 15.57 0.90
C ARG A 11 44.35 14.47 1.12
N GLY A 12 45.47 14.73 1.78
CA GLY A 12 46.26 13.67 2.45
C GLY A 12 46.72 12.50 1.56
N LEU A 13 46.94 12.73 0.26
CA LEU A 13 47.23 11.69 -0.73
C LEU A 13 48.72 11.31 -0.87
N THR A 14 49.59 11.76 0.04
CA THR A 14 51.04 11.50 -0.01
C THR A 14 51.59 10.77 1.21
N LYS A 15 50.87 9.77 1.71
CA LYS A 15 51.48 8.71 2.54
C LYS A 15 51.22 7.35 1.92
N LYS A 16 52.25 6.82 1.25
CA LYS A 16 52.39 5.38 1.00
C LYS A 16 52.20 4.67 2.34
N THR A 17 51.05 4.03 2.50
CA THR A 17 50.70 3.33 3.73
C THR A 17 51.28 1.94 3.62
N GLU A 18 52.36 1.68 4.35
CA GLU A 18 52.80 0.32 4.64
C GLU A 18 51.69 -0.41 5.40
N LEU A 19 51.51 -1.69 5.07
CA LEU A 19 50.53 -2.57 5.68
C LEU A 19 50.91 -2.84 7.15
N ILE A 20 50.43 -2.00 8.06
CA ILE A 20 50.41 -2.32 9.49
C ILE A 20 49.29 -3.34 9.71
N GLN A 21 49.68 -4.61 9.81
CA GLN A 21 48.84 -5.64 10.40
C GLN A 21 48.54 -5.24 11.85
N SER A 22 47.37 -4.64 12.08
CA SER A 22 46.88 -4.32 13.41
C SER A 22 45.72 -5.25 13.75
N ASN A 23 46.05 -6.30 14.51
CA ASN A 23 45.10 -7.03 15.35
C ASN A 23 44.64 -6.13 16.50
N VAL A 24 43.83 -5.12 16.19
CA VAL A 24 43.23 -4.24 17.20
C VAL A 24 41.73 -4.40 17.12
N GLN A 25 41.19 -5.18 18.07
CA GLN A 25 39.80 -5.08 18.50
C GLN A 25 39.56 -3.67 19.05
N GLY A 26 39.34 -2.72 18.15
CA GLY A 26 39.08 -1.33 18.49
C GLY A 26 37.73 -1.21 19.18
N ARG A 27 37.74 -0.82 20.46
CA ARG A 27 36.53 -0.36 21.15
C ARG A 27 35.88 0.75 20.32
N PRO A 28 34.55 0.75 20.16
CA PRO A 28 33.87 1.73 19.32
C PRO A 28 34.20 3.15 19.80
N LYS A 29 34.70 4.00 18.90
CA LYS A 29 34.99 5.41 19.17
C LYS A 29 33.73 6.06 19.76
N LYS A 30 33.80 6.51 21.01
CA LYS A 30 32.73 7.28 21.66
C LYS A 30 32.47 8.52 20.81
N ARG A 31 31.26 8.64 20.24
CA ARG A 31 30.82 9.86 19.56
C ARG A 31 30.92 11.04 20.53
N GLY A 32 31.33 12.20 20.02
CA GLY A 32 31.45 13.42 20.81
C GLY A 32 30.14 13.77 21.51
N LYS A 33 30.25 14.32 22.72
CA LYS A 33 29.17 14.62 23.69
C LYS A 33 28.02 15.48 23.14
N TYR A 34 28.19 16.09 21.97
CA TYR A 34 27.29 17.09 21.37
C TYR A 34 26.57 16.62 20.10
N LEU A 35 26.78 15.39 19.65
CA LEU A 35 26.09 14.85 18.47
C LEU A 35 24.99 13.89 18.91
N THR A 36 23.79 14.43 19.11
CA THR A 36 22.59 13.59 19.21
C THR A 36 22.37 12.88 17.88
N PRO A 37 21.98 11.59 17.89
CA PRO A 37 21.63 10.89 16.65
C PRO A 37 20.48 11.63 15.96
N CYS A 38 20.67 12.00 14.70
CA CYS A 38 19.56 12.50 13.89
C CYS A 38 18.54 11.35 13.71
N PRO A 39 17.28 11.53 14.14
CA PRO A 39 16.25 10.49 14.06
C PRO A 39 16.03 10.00 12.63
N ASP A 40 16.11 10.89 11.64
CA ASP A 40 15.97 10.54 10.22
C ASP A 40 17.03 9.54 9.76
N ILE A 41 18.27 9.68 10.24
CA ILE A 41 19.36 8.75 9.94
C ILE A 41 19.12 7.38 10.59
N GLN A 42 18.47 7.34 11.76
CA GLN A 42 18.10 6.07 12.40
C GLN A 42 17.03 5.33 11.60
N ILE A 43 16.00 6.05 11.13
CA ILE A 43 14.94 5.48 10.28
C ILE A 43 15.55 4.90 8.99
N ILE A 44 16.44 5.65 8.33
CA ILE A 44 17.12 5.18 7.10
C ILE A 44 17.95 3.91 7.36
N ARG A 45 18.57 3.79 8.53
CA ARG A 45 19.40 2.61 8.89
C ARG A 45 18.58 1.38 9.28
N GLN A 46 17.42 1.58 9.90
CA GLN A 46 16.55 0.49 10.33
C GLN A 46 15.68 -0.04 9.18
N ARG A 47 15.36 0.82 8.21
CA ARG A 47 14.57 0.45 7.04
C ARG A 47 15.25 -0.67 6.24
N PRO A 48 14.48 -1.65 5.73
CA PRO A 48 14.98 -2.62 4.79
C PRO A 48 15.67 -1.92 3.62
N LYS A 49 16.79 -2.47 3.17
CA LYS A 49 17.46 -1.97 1.97
C LYS A 49 16.48 -2.08 0.80
N PHE A 50 16.56 -1.10 -0.10
CA PHE A 50 15.86 -1.18 -1.37
C PHE A 50 16.30 -2.47 -2.08
N SER A 51 15.33 -3.35 -2.37
CA SER A 51 15.55 -4.61 -3.08
C SER A 51 14.77 -4.61 -4.38
N LEU A 52 15.47 -4.96 -5.46
CA LEU A 52 14.86 -5.23 -6.77
C LEU A 52 14.12 -6.57 -6.79
N ASN A 53 14.51 -7.50 -5.92
CA ASN A 53 13.92 -8.84 -5.83
C ASN A 53 13.15 -8.94 -4.52
N LEU A 54 11.85 -8.65 -4.59
CA LEU A 54 10.96 -8.87 -3.46
C LEU A 54 10.44 -10.32 -3.48
N PRO A 55 10.26 -10.96 -2.32
CA PRO A 55 9.71 -12.30 -2.25
C PRO A 55 8.25 -12.32 -2.75
N LEU A 56 7.98 -13.18 -3.73
CA LEU A 56 6.65 -13.32 -4.31
C LEU A 56 5.87 -14.46 -3.67
N LEU A 57 4.67 -14.16 -3.17
CA LEU A 57 3.73 -15.15 -2.68
C LEU A 57 3.18 -15.99 -3.84
N VAL A 58 2.96 -17.27 -3.57
CA VAL A 58 2.34 -18.20 -4.51
C VAL A 58 0.87 -18.37 -4.16
N ASN A 59 0.00 -18.40 -5.17
CA ASN A 59 -1.42 -18.70 -5.01
C ASN A 59 -1.66 -19.92 -4.12
N GLY A 60 -2.65 -19.85 -3.25
CA GLY A 60 -3.18 -21.00 -2.52
C GLY A 60 -3.59 -22.16 -3.43
N ASN A 61 -4.03 -21.87 -4.66
CA ASN A 61 -4.36 -22.89 -5.66
C ASN A 61 -3.17 -23.79 -6.03
N SER A 62 -1.94 -23.31 -5.88
CA SER A 62 -0.71 -24.05 -6.19
C SER A 62 0.00 -24.61 -4.95
N LEU A 63 -0.60 -24.49 -3.77
CA LEU A 63 -0.02 -24.93 -2.50
C LEU A 63 -0.77 -26.13 -1.92
N GLY A 64 -0.05 -26.93 -1.13
CA GLY A 64 -0.66 -28.00 -0.34
C GLY A 64 -1.48 -27.46 0.85
N PRO A 65 -2.23 -28.33 1.54
CA PRO A 65 -3.00 -27.94 2.72
C PRO A 65 -2.12 -27.33 3.82
N ALA A 66 -2.62 -26.27 4.45
CA ALA A 66 -1.97 -25.58 5.55
C ALA A 66 -2.62 -25.93 6.89
N LYS A 67 -1.89 -25.79 8.00
CA LYS A 67 -2.41 -26.13 9.32
C LYS A 67 -3.12 -24.93 9.94
N ILE A 68 -4.43 -25.06 10.18
CA ILE A 68 -5.23 -24.08 10.91
C ILE A 68 -5.77 -24.75 12.18
N GLY A 69 -5.21 -24.37 13.34
CA GLY A 69 -5.50 -25.05 14.61
C GLY A 69 -5.06 -26.52 14.56
N LYS A 70 -6.03 -27.44 14.65
CA LYS A 70 -5.78 -28.90 14.60
C LYS A 70 -6.07 -29.53 13.23
N GLN A 71 -6.55 -28.76 12.25
CA GLN A 71 -6.98 -29.28 10.95
C GLN A 71 -6.01 -28.88 9.85
N PHE A 72 -5.92 -29.71 8.81
CA PHE A 72 -5.25 -29.38 7.55
C PHE A 72 -6.31 -28.90 6.56
N ILE A 73 -6.14 -27.67 6.07
CA ILE A 73 -7.14 -26.99 5.24
C ILE A 73 -6.47 -26.54 3.95
N ALA A 74 -7.08 -26.89 2.82
CA ALA A 74 -6.67 -26.37 1.51
C ALA A 74 -7.22 -24.95 1.35
N VAL A 75 -6.32 -23.97 1.26
CA VAL A 75 -6.70 -22.56 1.06
C VAL A 75 -6.58 -22.22 -0.41
N ARG A 76 -7.68 -21.77 -1.03
CA ARG A 76 -7.80 -21.54 -2.47
C ARG A 76 -8.10 -20.08 -2.78
N ASN A 77 -7.88 -19.67 -4.03
CA ASN A 77 -8.26 -18.36 -4.56
C ASN A 77 -7.69 -17.16 -3.78
N THR A 78 -6.43 -17.25 -3.32
CA THR A 78 -5.79 -16.22 -2.47
C THR A 78 -5.24 -15.02 -3.26
N CYS A 79 -5.45 -14.96 -4.57
CA CYS A 79 -4.82 -13.97 -5.46
C CYS A 79 -5.11 -12.52 -5.07
N ALA A 80 -6.31 -12.21 -4.55
CA ALA A 80 -6.64 -10.88 -4.05
C ALA A 80 -5.76 -10.49 -2.86
N PHE A 81 -5.64 -11.39 -1.87
CA PHE A 81 -4.78 -11.20 -0.70
C PHE A 81 -3.32 -11.04 -1.13
N ASP A 82 -2.83 -11.95 -1.97
CA ASP A 82 -1.44 -11.98 -2.40
C ASP A 82 -1.07 -10.66 -3.14
N SER A 83 -1.97 -10.14 -3.98
CA SER A 83 -1.79 -8.86 -4.69
C SER A 83 -1.73 -7.64 -3.76
N ILE A 84 -2.56 -7.60 -2.71
CA ILE A 84 -2.54 -6.54 -1.69
C ILE A 84 -1.21 -6.59 -0.94
N VAL A 85 -0.80 -7.78 -0.49
CA VAL A 85 0.47 -7.93 0.24
C VAL A 85 1.66 -7.52 -0.62
N GLN A 86 1.71 -7.88 -1.90
CA GLN A 86 2.81 -7.46 -2.77
C GLN A 86 2.88 -5.94 -2.94
N SER A 87 1.71 -5.29 -3.03
CA SER A 87 1.59 -3.83 -3.07
C SER A 87 2.12 -3.19 -1.77
N MET A 88 1.71 -3.70 -0.61
CA MET A 88 2.15 -3.20 0.70
C MET A 88 3.62 -3.47 0.97
N LEU A 89 4.12 -4.66 0.63
CA LEU A 89 5.53 -5.04 0.75
C LEU A 89 6.41 -4.12 -0.08
N THR A 90 5.98 -3.79 -1.30
CA THR A 90 6.72 -2.83 -2.11
C THR A 90 6.73 -1.46 -1.46
N ALA A 91 5.57 -0.97 -1.00
CA ALA A 91 5.51 0.31 -0.32
C ALA A 91 6.40 0.37 0.94
N TYR A 92 6.43 -0.72 1.72
CA TYR A 92 7.26 -0.90 2.90
C TYR A 92 8.75 -0.75 2.57
N HIS A 93 9.19 -1.31 1.44
CA HIS A 93 10.58 -1.17 0.98
C HIS A 93 10.88 0.18 0.34
N ASP A 94 9.90 0.86 -0.25
CA ASP A 94 10.10 2.01 -1.15
C ASP A 94 9.83 3.37 -0.50
N PHE A 95 8.98 3.45 0.53
CA PHE A 95 8.57 4.71 1.15
C PHE A 95 8.82 4.71 2.66
N ALA A 96 9.62 5.67 3.16
CA ALA A 96 10.04 5.71 4.56
C ALA A 96 8.87 5.95 5.53
N THR A 97 7.96 6.84 5.15
CA THR A 97 6.70 7.12 5.88
C THR A 97 5.84 5.87 6.04
N TYR A 98 5.77 5.05 4.98
CA TYR A 98 4.99 3.81 5.01
C TYR A 98 5.69 2.68 5.76
N TYR A 99 7.02 2.59 5.66
CA TYR A 99 7.84 1.72 6.54
C TYR A 99 7.53 2.01 8.01
N GLN A 100 7.63 3.28 8.42
CA GLN A 100 7.38 3.71 9.79
C GLN A 100 5.96 3.34 10.24
N HIS A 101 4.97 3.64 9.39
CA HIS A 101 3.58 3.28 9.66
C HIS A 101 3.40 1.78 9.92
N ILE A 102 3.95 0.91 9.07
CA ILE A 102 3.87 -0.55 9.27
C ILE A 102 4.55 -0.96 10.57
N THR A 103 5.72 -0.42 10.90
CA THR A 103 6.46 -0.81 12.11
C THR A 103 5.83 -0.32 13.41
N GLU A 104 5.07 0.79 13.38
CA GLU A 104 4.46 1.38 14.58
C GLU A 104 3.04 0.87 14.84
N SER A 105 2.40 0.29 13.81
CA SER A 105 1.01 -0.14 13.90
C SER A 105 0.90 -1.60 14.32
N LYS A 106 -0.14 -1.89 15.11
CA LYS A 106 -0.44 -3.24 15.59
C LYS A 106 -1.53 -3.85 14.72
N ASN A 107 -1.14 -4.46 13.60
CA ASN A 107 -2.07 -5.17 12.71
C ASN A 107 -1.40 -6.45 12.18
N ALA A 108 -2.14 -7.56 12.21
CA ALA A 108 -1.67 -8.85 11.72
C ALA A 108 -1.15 -8.81 10.27
N ILE A 109 -1.73 -7.98 9.40
CA ILE A 109 -1.21 -7.85 8.02
C ILE A 109 0.12 -7.09 7.98
N HIS A 110 0.32 -6.11 8.87
CA HIS A 110 1.57 -5.36 8.95
C HIS A 110 2.69 -6.26 9.48
N ASP A 111 2.39 -7.06 10.51
CA ASP A 111 3.29 -8.10 11.02
C ASP A 111 3.63 -9.11 9.92
N PHE A 112 2.64 -9.51 9.11
CA PHE A 112 2.83 -10.40 7.97
C PHE A 112 3.76 -9.80 6.90
N VAL A 113 3.56 -8.54 6.52
CA VAL A 113 4.40 -7.84 5.54
C VAL A 113 5.83 -7.70 6.06
N GLU A 114 6.01 -7.37 7.33
CA GLU A 114 7.32 -7.28 7.97
C GLU A 114 8.00 -8.67 8.02
N ALA A 115 7.28 -9.72 8.38
CA ALA A 115 7.79 -11.09 8.41
C ALA A 115 8.21 -11.57 7.01
N LEU A 116 7.39 -11.29 5.99
CA LEU A 116 7.69 -11.59 4.59
C LEU A 116 8.94 -10.85 4.10
N SER A 117 9.08 -9.57 4.45
CA SER A 117 10.28 -8.77 4.11
C SER A 117 11.55 -9.35 4.73
N LYS A 118 11.50 -9.71 6.02
CA LYS A 118 12.68 -10.18 6.78
C LYS A 118 13.07 -11.63 6.47
N SER A 119 12.08 -12.51 6.36
CA SER A 119 12.31 -13.96 6.32
C SER A 119 12.05 -14.57 4.93
N GLY A 120 11.48 -13.81 4.00
CA GLY A 120 11.02 -14.33 2.72
C GLY A 120 9.83 -15.28 2.86
N VAL A 121 9.54 -16.00 1.77
CA VAL A 121 8.45 -16.98 1.73
C VAL A 121 8.83 -18.24 2.50
N SER A 122 7.97 -18.69 3.39
CA SER A 122 8.14 -19.94 4.15
C SER A 122 6.80 -20.61 4.44
N SER A 123 6.83 -21.89 4.81
CA SER A 123 5.62 -22.62 5.24
C SER A 123 4.96 -21.97 6.47
N LYS A 124 5.77 -21.39 7.38
CA LYS A 124 5.26 -20.63 8.53
C LYS A 124 4.45 -19.43 8.07
N LEU A 125 5.00 -18.64 7.13
CA LEU A 125 4.31 -17.49 6.57
C LEU A 125 2.99 -17.90 5.88
N TYR A 126 2.98 -19.01 5.13
CA TYR A 126 1.72 -19.49 4.55
C TYR A 126 0.68 -19.92 5.60
N ASN A 127 1.09 -20.48 6.75
CA ASN A 127 0.17 -20.73 7.86
C ASN A 127 -0.37 -19.41 8.44
N GLU A 128 0.46 -18.37 8.57
CA GLU A 128 0.03 -17.03 9.02
C GLU A 128 -0.99 -16.42 8.05
N ARG A 129 -0.78 -16.56 6.73
CA ARG A 129 -1.76 -16.14 5.71
C ARG A 129 -3.11 -16.83 5.93
N CYS A 130 -3.09 -18.12 6.23
CA CYS A 130 -4.32 -18.88 6.51
C CYS A 130 -5.02 -18.36 7.76
N VAL A 131 -4.28 -17.96 8.80
CA VAL A 131 -4.85 -17.37 10.01
C VAL A 131 -5.54 -16.04 9.73
N ILE A 132 -4.99 -15.21 8.84
CA ILE A 132 -5.61 -13.94 8.42
C ILE A 132 -6.89 -14.22 7.61
N LEU A 133 -6.83 -15.19 6.68
CA LEU A 133 -7.93 -15.48 5.76
C LEU A 133 -9.04 -16.37 6.34
N LYS A 134 -8.84 -17.01 7.49
CA LYS A 134 -9.81 -17.98 8.04
C LYS A 134 -11.24 -17.45 8.27
N HIS A 135 -11.42 -16.13 8.24
CA HIS A 135 -12.70 -15.46 8.44
C HIS A 135 -13.32 -14.91 7.15
N THR A 136 -12.69 -15.09 5.98
CA THR A 136 -13.24 -14.61 4.70
C THR A 136 -14.43 -15.44 4.23
N SER A 137 -14.46 -16.72 4.59
CA SER A 137 -15.51 -17.66 4.19
C SER A 137 -15.59 -18.85 5.14
N GLU A 138 -16.66 -19.64 5.02
CA GLU A 138 -16.80 -20.90 5.74
C GLU A 138 -15.90 -21.98 5.17
N ILE A 139 -15.26 -22.76 6.04
CA ILE A 139 -14.50 -23.94 5.63
C ILE A 139 -15.48 -25.07 5.30
N LYS A 140 -15.48 -25.53 4.05
CA LYS A 140 -16.35 -26.62 3.57
C LYS A 140 -15.49 -27.77 3.05
N ASN A 141 -15.71 -28.98 3.56
CA ASN A 141 -14.98 -30.19 3.16
C ASN A 141 -13.44 -30.04 3.22
N GLY A 142 -12.92 -29.34 4.23
CA GLY A 142 -11.48 -29.09 4.38
C GLY A 142 -10.91 -28.06 3.40
N VAL A 143 -11.77 -27.29 2.71
CA VAL A 143 -11.38 -26.22 1.79
C VAL A 143 -11.86 -24.87 2.33
N LEU A 144 -10.95 -23.89 2.35
CA LEU A 144 -11.25 -22.48 2.57
C LEU A 144 -11.12 -21.75 1.23
N ASP A 145 -12.25 -21.35 0.66
CA ASP A 145 -12.28 -20.60 -0.60
C ASP A 145 -12.19 -19.10 -0.31
N CYS A 146 -11.07 -18.48 -0.70
CA CYS A 146 -10.82 -17.06 -0.46
C CYS A 146 -11.20 -16.20 -1.66
N GLU A 147 -12.05 -16.67 -2.57
CA GLU A 147 -12.59 -15.82 -3.64
C GLU A 147 -13.43 -14.69 -3.03
N ILE A 148 -12.90 -13.47 -3.13
CA ILE A 148 -13.52 -12.28 -2.54
C ILE A 148 -13.13 -11.05 -3.35
N ASN A 149 -14.02 -10.06 -3.34
CA ASN A 149 -13.74 -8.73 -3.85
C ASN A 149 -12.57 -8.09 -3.08
N VAL A 150 -11.63 -7.48 -3.80
CA VAL A 150 -10.42 -6.90 -3.19
C VAL A 150 -10.72 -5.75 -2.21
N ALA A 151 -11.74 -4.92 -2.49
CA ALA A 151 -12.15 -3.85 -1.58
C ALA A 151 -12.76 -4.43 -0.31
N THR A 152 -13.70 -5.38 -0.44
CA THR A 152 -14.33 -6.07 0.69
C THR A 152 -13.30 -6.79 1.58
N LEU A 153 -12.29 -7.41 0.97
CA LEU A 153 -11.19 -8.07 1.68
C LEU A 153 -10.41 -7.08 2.57
N ILE A 154 -10.11 -5.88 2.05
CA ILE A 154 -9.43 -4.82 2.80
C ILE A 154 -10.31 -4.32 3.93
N GLU A 155 -11.57 -3.96 3.62
CA GLU A 155 -12.51 -3.35 4.57
C GLU A 155 -12.87 -4.24 5.74
N LEU A 156 -13.08 -5.54 5.50
CA LEU A 156 -13.64 -6.44 6.50
C LEU A 156 -12.59 -7.32 7.20
N HIS A 157 -11.47 -7.62 6.53
CA HIS A 157 -10.58 -8.69 7.00
C HIS A 157 -9.13 -8.29 7.19
N ILE A 158 -8.58 -7.42 6.33
CA ILE A 158 -7.13 -7.12 6.33
C ILE A 158 -6.81 -5.80 7.04
N LEU A 159 -7.57 -4.72 6.78
CA LEU A 159 -7.31 -3.38 7.32
C LEU A 159 -8.57 -2.71 7.91
N PRO A 160 -9.46 -3.41 8.65
CA PRO A 160 -10.72 -2.81 9.11
C PRO A 160 -10.53 -1.57 10.00
N ASN A 161 -9.41 -1.51 10.72
CA ASN A 161 -9.08 -0.43 11.65
C ASN A 161 -7.96 0.49 11.13
N THR A 162 -7.59 0.40 9.84
CA THR A 162 -6.54 1.24 9.25
C THR A 162 -7.16 2.16 8.20
N PRO A 163 -7.26 3.47 8.48
CA PRO A 163 -8.01 4.38 7.61
C PRO A 163 -7.25 4.71 6.32
N SER A 164 -7.97 4.70 5.20
CA SER A 164 -7.70 5.62 4.08
C SER A 164 -8.25 7.02 4.40
N LEU A 165 -9.40 7.07 5.08
CA LEU A 165 -10.01 8.29 5.64
C LEU A 165 -10.53 8.01 7.06
N GLU A 166 -10.22 8.91 7.97
CA GLU A 166 -10.81 8.99 9.30
C GLU A 166 -11.79 10.17 9.35
N ILE A 167 -12.99 9.93 9.87
CA ILE A 167 -14.02 10.94 10.07
C ILE A 167 -14.31 11.02 11.56
N LYS A 168 -13.97 12.15 12.18
CA LYS A 168 -14.30 12.43 13.58
C LYS A 168 -15.45 13.42 13.67
N ILE A 169 -16.52 12.99 14.31
CA ILE A 169 -17.76 13.73 14.52
C ILE A 169 -17.83 14.07 16.01
N ASN A 170 -17.90 15.36 16.34
CA ASN A 170 -18.07 15.86 17.70
C ASN A 170 -19.37 16.66 17.81
N CYS A 171 -20.22 16.34 18.78
CA CYS A 171 -21.37 17.15 19.15
C CYS A 171 -20.99 18.16 20.22
N ASN A 172 -21.05 19.44 19.90
CA ASN A 172 -20.67 20.51 20.82
C ASN A 172 -21.68 20.71 21.96
N ASP A 173 -22.91 20.21 21.82
CA ASP A 173 -23.96 20.37 22.85
C ASP A 173 -23.82 19.34 23.99
N CYS A 174 -23.46 18.10 23.67
CA CYS A 174 -23.36 17.01 24.67
C CYS A 174 -21.98 16.36 24.75
N GLN A 175 -21.00 16.88 24.00
CA GLN A 175 -19.62 16.37 23.94
C GLN A 175 -19.52 14.92 23.44
N TYR A 176 -20.54 14.41 22.77
CA TYR A 176 -20.51 13.08 22.16
C TYR A 176 -19.51 13.05 21.00
N GLU A 177 -18.61 12.08 21.01
CA GLU A 177 -17.63 11.84 19.96
C GLU A 177 -17.87 10.50 19.26
N LYS A 178 -17.80 10.52 17.92
CA LYS A 178 -17.78 9.31 17.09
C LYS A 178 -16.65 9.39 16.08
N ILE A 179 -15.84 8.35 16.03
CA ILE A 179 -14.82 8.14 15.01
C ILE A 179 -15.31 7.07 14.04
N SER A 180 -15.20 7.33 12.75
CA SER A 180 -15.49 6.37 11.69
C SER A 180 -14.24 6.17 10.84
N ILE A 181 -13.87 4.91 10.64
CA ILE A 181 -12.71 4.50 9.86
C ILE A 181 -13.20 4.00 8.51
N ILE A 182 -12.61 4.54 7.44
CA ILE A 182 -12.91 4.15 6.05
C ILE A 182 -11.62 3.57 5.45
N PRO A 183 -11.46 2.23 5.42
CA PRO A 183 -10.25 1.60 4.90
C PRO A 183 -10.08 1.73 3.39
N VAL A 184 -11.18 1.77 2.63
CA VAL A 184 -11.19 1.93 1.17
C VAL A 184 -12.11 3.09 0.79
N LEU A 185 -11.63 3.99 -0.07
CA LEU A 185 -12.41 5.13 -0.54
C LEU A 185 -13.28 4.72 -1.72
N GLU A 186 -14.58 4.93 -1.55
CA GLU A 186 -15.55 4.88 -2.63
C GLU A 186 -15.52 6.20 -3.39
N LEU A 187 -15.33 6.10 -4.71
CA LEU A 187 -15.23 7.27 -5.57
C LEU A 187 -16.57 7.57 -6.25
N ASN A 188 -16.87 8.86 -6.44
CA ASN A 188 -17.87 9.24 -7.42
C ASN A 188 -17.29 8.94 -8.82
N PRO A 189 -17.90 8.06 -9.62
CA PRO A 189 -17.34 7.69 -10.91
C PRO A 189 -17.51 8.78 -11.98
N ASP A 190 -18.32 9.84 -11.75
CA ASP A 190 -18.60 10.86 -12.78
C ASP A 190 -17.37 11.54 -13.36
N PRO A 191 -16.41 12.04 -12.56
CA PRO A 191 -15.22 12.66 -13.13
C PRO A 191 -14.41 11.66 -13.98
N ILE A 192 -14.40 10.39 -13.57
CA ILE A 192 -13.72 9.32 -14.31
C ILE A 192 -14.46 8.99 -15.61
N PHE A 193 -15.79 8.97 -15.62
CA PHE A 193 -16.54 8.75 -16.85
C PHE A 193 -16.35 9.88 -17.87
N LYS A 194 -16.23 11.13 -17.40
CA LYS A 194 -16.06 12.32 -18.24
C LYS A 194 -14.64 12.46 -18.77
N GLU A 195 -13.64 12.25 -17.93
CA GLU A 195 -12.24 12.59 -18.22
C GLU A 195 -11.27 11.41 -18.12
N ALA A 196 -11.78 10.18 -18.02
CA ALA A 196 -11.00 8.98 -17.72
C ALA A 196 -10.15 9.18 -16.45
N MET A 197 -8.94 8.65 -16.40
CA MET A 197 -8.07 8.78 -15.23
C MET A 197 -7.58 10.22 -14.97
N ARG A 198 -7.78 11.17 -15.89
CA ARG A 198 -7.51 12.59 -15.60
C ARG A 198 -8.47 13.14 -14.55
N GLY A 199 -9.71 12.62 -14.52
CA GLY A 199 -10.72 12.95 -13.52
C GLY A 199 -10.50 12.29 -12.16
N LEU A 200 -9.48 11.44 -11.98
CA LEU A 200 -9.28 10.72 -10.71
C LEU A 200 -9.04 11.67 -9.53
N GLN A 201 -8.27 12.74 -9.73
CA GLN A 201 -8.03 13.74 -8.67
C GLN A 201 -9.32 14.40 -8.21
N GLU A 202 -10.20 14.77 -9.15
CA GLU A 202 -11.51 15.33 -8.83
C GLU A 202 -12.41 14.31 -8.13
N ALA A 203 -12.42 13.05 -8.59
CA ALA A 203 -13.18 11.96 -7.97
C ALA A 203 -12.75 11.71 -6.52
N VAL A 204 -11.45 11.77 -6.24
CA VAL A 204 -10.88 11.64 -4.89
C VAL A 204 -11.26 12.85 -4.03
N CYS A 205 -11.16 14.08 -4.53
CA CYS A 205 -11.60 15.27 -3.79
C CYS A 205 -13.09 15.21 -3.41
N LYS A 206 -13.94 14.74 -4.33
CA LYS A 206 -15.39 14.58 -4.11
C LYS A 206 -15.76 13.42 -3.19
N SER A 207 -14.83 12.50 -2.88
CA SER A 207 -15.10 11.41 -1.94
C SER A 207 -15.48 11.93 -0.55
N VAL A 208 -14.84 13.01 -0.08
CA VAL A 208 -15.17 13.61 1.23
C VAL A 208 -16.62 14.10 1.25
N GLU A 209 -17.05 14.83 0.22
CA GLU A 209 -18.43 15.31 0.08
C GLU A 209 -19.43 14.14 0.08
N HIS A 210 -19.08 13.04 -0.58
CA HIS A 210 -19.89 11.82 -0.57
C HIS A 210 -20.10 11.28 0.86
N TYR A 211 -19.03 11.17 1.65
CA TYR A 211 -19.15 10.73 3.05
C TYR A 211 -19.85 11.77 3.94
N VAL A 212 -19.63 13.06 3.72
CA VAL A 212 -20.33 14.15 4.42
C VAL A 212 -21.85 13.97 4.23
N SER A 213 -22.31 13.76 3.00
CA SER A 213 -23.73 13.62 2.66
C SER A 213 -24.40 12.41 3.32
N LYS A 214 -23.64 11.34 3.61
CA LYS A 214 -24.12 10.12 4.25
C LYS A 214 -24.16 10.20 5.79
N THR A 215 -23.46 11.17 6.38
CA THR A 215 -23.41 11.32 7.83
C THR A 215 -24.57 12.17 8.32
N ARG A 216 -25.17 11.78 9.46
CA ARG A 216 -26.25 12.55 10.09
C ARG A 216 -25.77 13.97 10.41
N ASN A 217 -26.69 14.92 10.28
CA ASN A 217 -26.49 16.31 10.70
C ASN A 217 -27.03 16.57 12.12
N GLU A 218 -27.46 15.51 12.81
CA GLU A 218 -27.91 15.52 14.19
C GLU A 218 -27.10 14.53 15.04
N CYS A 219 -26.88 14.89 16.30
CA CYS A 219 -26.23 14.03 17.26
C CYS A 219 -27.12 12.81 17.52
N CYS A 220 -26.55 11.60 17.47
CA CYS A 220 -27.32 10.39 17.74
C CYS A 220 -27.78 10.27 19.20
N PHE A 221 -27.17 11.04 20.12
CA PHE A 221 -27.48 11.03 21.54
C PHE A 221 -28.45 12.15 21.94
N CYS A 222 -28.06 13.42 21.81
CA CYS A 222 -28.88 14.55 22.27
C CYS A 222 -29.79 15.17 21.20
N LYS A 223 -29.72 14.71 19.95
CA LYS A 223 -30.42 15.30 18.79
C LYS A 223 -30.04 16.75 18.44
N GLY A 224 -29.06 17.32 19.12
CA GLY A 224 -28.48 18.63 18.77
C GLY A 224 -27.85 18.64 17.38
N THR A 225 -27.95 19.78 16.70
CA THR A 225 -27.41 20.00 15.34
C THR A 225 -26.03 20.67 15.34
N ASN A 226 -25.54 21.08 16.51
CA ASN A 226 -24.22 21.68 16.68
C ASN A 226 -23.14 20.61 16.64
N ILE A 227 -22.79 20.20 15.42
CA ILE A 227 -21.87 19.11 15.15
C ILE A 227 -20.69 19.62 14.32
N THR A 228 -19.49 19.30 14.77
CA THR A 228 -18.26 19.51 14.03
C THR A 228 -17.79 18.19 13.44
N LYS A 229 -17.51 18.19 12.14
CA LYS A 229 -16.96 17.04 11.40
C LYS A 229 -15.53 17.39 10.98
N THR A 230 -14.58 16.51 11.31
CA THR A 230 -13.18 16.62 10.92
C THR A 230 -12.77 15.41 10.10
N PHE A 231 -11.94 15.64 9.10
CA PHE A 231 -11.54 14.65 8.10
C PHE A 231 -10.02 14.55 8.08
N ALA A 232 -9.48 13.34 8.20
CA ALA A 232 -8.05 13.11 8.16
C ALA A 232 -7.73 11.94 7.22
N GLY A 233 -6.89 12.20 6.21
CA GLY A 233 -6.39 11.15 5.34
C GLY A 233 -5.36 10.26 6.07
N GLY A 234 -5.34 8.97 5.73
CA GLY A 234 -4.47 7.97 6.35
C GLY A 234 -2.97 8.08 6.01
N SER A 235 -2.19 7.08 6.42
CA SER A 235 -0.81 6.87 5.93
C SER A 235 -0.79 6.32 4.51
N HIS A 236 -1.92 5.81 4.04
CA HIS A 236 -2.16 5.35 2.68
C HIS A 236 -3.60 5.64 2.28
N ILE A 237 -3.88 5.47 1.00
CA ILE A 237 -5.25 5.44 0.48
C ILE A 237 -5.40 4.26 -0.48
N PHE A 238 -6.46 3.49 -0.28
CA PHE A 238 -6.99 2.53 -1.24
C PHE A 238 -8.21 3.14 -1.93
N LEU A 239 -8.25 3.08 -3.26
CA LEU A 239 -9.34 3.66 -4.06
C LEU A 239 -10.09 2.52 -4.74
N ASN A 240 -11.38 2.38 -4.45
CA ASN A 240 -12.25 1.46 -5.16
C ASN A 240 -12.68 2.07 -6.50
N LEU A 241 -12.35 1.39 -7.59
CA LEU A 241 -12.68 1.82 -8.96
C LEU A 241 -13.81 1.00 -9.59
N GLU A 242 -14.36 0.01 -8.91
CA GLU A 242 -15.34 -0.90 -9.53
C GLU A 242 -16.55 -0.17 -10.10
N ALA A 243 -17.09 0.83 -9.39
CA ALA A 243 -18.20 1.63 -9.87
C ALA A 243 -17.87 2.40 -11.17
N ALA A 244 -16.61 2.80 -11.35
CA ALA A 244 -16.14 3.49 -12.55
C ALA A 244 -15.92 2.56 -13.75
N GLU A 245 -16.02 1.23 -13.55
CA GLU A 245 -15.93 0.25 -14.65
C GLU A 245 -17.28 -0.25 -15.14
N ILE A 246 -18.35 0.01 -14.38
CA ILE A 246 -19.70 -0.47 -14.73
C ILE A 246 -20.26 0.42 -15.85
N GLY A 247 -20.08 -0.02 -17.09
CA GLY A 247 -20.59 0.70 -18.28
C GLY A 247 -22.10 0.98 -18.25
N LEU A 248 -22.89 0.15 -17.56
CA LEU A 248 -24.32 0.40 -17.36
C LEU A 248 -24.58 1.65 -16.51
N LEU A 249 -23.75 1.92 -15.49
CA LEU A 249 -23.87 3.13 -14.67
C LEU A 249 -23.55 4.37 -15.51
N ALA A 250 -22.51 4.30 -16.34
CA ALA A 250 -22.18 5.39 -17.26
C ALA A 250 -23.31 5.66 -18.26
N ALA A 251 -23.86 4.61 -18.88
CA ALA A 251 -24.99 4.72 -19.80
C ALA A 251 -26.23 5.36 -19.15
N ARG A 252 -26.57 4.94 -17.92
CA ARG A 252 -27.68 5.54 -17.15
C ARG A 252 -27.47 7.02 -16.81
N ARG A 253 -26.22 7.50 -16.78
CA ARG A 253 -25.86 8.90 -16.55
C ARG A 253 -25.69 9.69 -17.86
N GLY A 254 -26.10 9.14 -19.01
CA GLY A 254 -25.96 9.79 -20.32
C GLY A 254 -24.55 9.76 -20.89
N LEU A 255 -23.65 8.95 -20.29
CA LEU A 255 -22.25 8.80 -20.70
C LEU A 255 -22.00 7.43 -21.34
N ALA A 256 -22.87 7.01 -22.27
CA ALA A 256 -22.84 5.68 -22.87
C ALA A 256 -21.53 5.36 -23.62
N ASN A 257 -20.81 6.40 -24.07
CA ASN A 257 -19.54 6.28 -24.79
C ASN A 257 -18.30 6.45 -23.88
N CYS A 258 -18.45 6.31 -22.56
CA CYS A 258 -17.32 6.43 -21.65
C CYS A 258 -16.23 5.40 -21.96
N ARG A 259 -14.97 5.83 -21.92
CA ARG A 259 -13.83 4.94 -22.12
C ARG A 259 -13.70 3.99 -20.92
N LYS A 260 -13.84 2.68 -21.15
CA LYS A 260 -13.79 1.64 -20.12
C LYS A 260 -12.38 1.11 -19.81
N GLN A 261 -11.38 1.57 -20.56
CA GLN A 261 -10.01 1.08 -20.47
C GLN A 261 -9.06 2.27 -20.49
N PHE A 262 -8.29 2.45 -19.43
CA PHE A 262 -7.21 3.44 -19.35
C PHE A 262 -5.87 2.71 -19.44
N THR A 263 -4.74 3.41 -19.57
CA THR A 263 -3.40 2.79 -19.47
C THR A 263 -2.77 3.12 -18.12
N LEU A 264 -1.76 2.36 -17.68
CA LEU A 264 -1.02 2.69 -16.45
C LEU A 264 -0.38 4.09 -16.51
N SER A 265 -0.10 4.60 -17.72
CA SER A 265 0.43 5.95 -17.92
C SER A 265 -0.57 7.06 -17.63
N GLU A 266 -1.87 6.76 -17.72
CA GLU A 266 -2.94 7.73 -17.48
C GLU A 266 -3.27 7.86 -16.00
N ILE A 267 -2.93 6.86 -15.18
CA ILE A 267 -3.16 6.89 -13.74
C ILE A 267 -2.22 7.94 -13.12
N PRO A 268 -2.76 8.97 -12.43
CA PRO A 268 -1.96 10.01 -11.78
C PRO A 268 -0.92 9.41 -10.85
N GLY A 269 0.35 9.80 -11.04
CA GLY A 269 1.44 9.32 -10.19
C GLY A 269 1.40 9.87 -8.76
N ASN A 270 0.76 11.02 -8.57
CA ASN A 270 0.55 11.65 -7.28
C ASN A 270 -0.90 12.11 -7.16
N LEU A 271 -1.41 12.19 -5.93
CA LEU A 271 -2.72 12.73 -5.59
C LEU A 271 -2.60 13.66 -4.39
N ASN A 272 -3.44 14.69 -4.36
CA ASN A 272 -3.64 15.52 -3.17
C ASN A 272 -4.96 15.13 -2.50
N TYR A 273 -4.95 14.87 -1.20
CA TYR A 273 -6.14 14.46 -0.45
C TYR A 273 -6.03 14.83 1.04
N CYS A 274 -7.04 15.51 1.59
CA CYS A 274 -7.05 16.00 2.98
C CYS A 274 -5.72 16.70 3.38
N ASP A 275 -5.30 17.69 2.59
CA ASP A 275 -4.08 18.48 2.77
C ASP A 275 -2.77 17.67 2.82
N ARG A 276 -2.78 16.47 2.24
CA ARG A 276 -1.64 15.57 2.16
C ARG A 276 -1.39 15.17 0.71
N GLN A 277 -0.12 14.91 0.41
CA GLN A 277 0.31 14.36 -0.86
C GLN A 277 0.49 12.85 -0.76
N TYR A 278 0.01 12.14 -1.76
CA TYR A 278 0.12 10.69 -1.88
C TYR A 278 0.78 10.33 -3.19
N LYS A 279 1.55 9.24 -3.20
CA LYS A 279 2.25 8.71 -4.37
C LYS A 279 1.74 7.31 -4.71
N MET A 280 1.47 7.10 -6.00
CA MET A 280 0.99 5.84 -6.55
C MET A 280 1.99 4.73 -6.28
N VAL A 281 1.51 3.62 -5.74
CA VAL A 281 2.31 2.40 -5.53
C VAL A 281 1.85 1.30 -6.47
N SER A 282 0.55 1.02 -6.56
CA SER A 282 0.09 -0.09 -7.40
C SER A 282 -1.34 0.08 -7.92
N ALA A 283 -1.61 -0.64 -8.99
CA ALA A 283 -2.93 -0.92 -9.52
C ALA A 283 -3.15 -2.43 -9.43
N ILE A 284 -4.19 -2.86 -8.72
CA ILE A 284 -4.58 -4.28 -8.69
C ILE A 284 -5.48 -4.54 -9.88
N ILE A 285 -5.14 -5.57 -10.64
CA ILE A 285 -5.79 -5.92 -11.90
C ILE A 285 -6.54 -7.23 -11.74
N PHE A 286 -7.75 -7.31 -12.29
CA PHE A 286 -8.58 -8.50 -12.31
C PHE A 286 -8.85 -8.98 -13.74
N VAL A 287 -8.52 -10.24 -14.02
CA VAL A 287 -8.70 -10.87 -15.34
C VAL A 287 -9.07 -12.33 -15.14
N ALA A 288 -10.20 -12.76 -15.72
CA ALA A 288 -10.62 -14.16 -15.77
C ALA A 288 -10.55 -14.91 -14.42
N GLY A 289 -11.07 -14.30 -13.35
CA GLY A 289 -11.07 -14.91 -12.00
C GLY A 289 -9.75 -14.78 -11.24
N HIS A 290 -8.77 -14.04 -11.77
CA HIS A 290 -7.46 -13.89 -11.16
C HIS A 290 -7.11 -12.43 -10.88
N TYR A 291 -6.54 -12.17 -9.69
CA TYR A 291 -5.98 -10.89 -9.29
C TYR A 291 -4.46 -10.91 -9.35
N TYR A 292 -3.86 -9.83 -9.82
CA TYR A 292 -2.41 -9.59 -9.73
C TYR A 292 -2.12 -8.09 -9.60
N ALA A 293 -0.90 -7.73 -9.23
CA ALA A 293 -0.53 -6.33 -8.98
C ALA A 293 0.40 -5.77 -10.06
N CYS A 294 0.06 -4.61 -10.61
CA CYS A 294 0.97 -3.76 -11.37
C CYS A 294 1.54 -2.69 -10.43
N ILE A 295 2.83 -2.76 -10.14
CA ILE A 295 3.49 -1.99 -9.09
C ILE A 295 4.43 -0.96 -9.71
N LYS A 296 4.36 0.29 -9.24
CA LYS A 296 5.25 1.39 -9.57
C LYS A 296 6.23 1.61 -8.43
N ARG A 297 7.49 1.22 -8.65
CA ARG A 297 8.58 1.44 -7.69
C ARG A 297 8.83 2.93 -7.46
N ALA A 298 9.44 3.27 -6.32
CA ALA A 298 9.87 4.64 -6.03
C ALA A 298 10.82 5.22 -7.09
N THR A 299 11.59 4.35 -7.76
CA THR A 299 12.46 4.67 -8.90
C THR A 299 11.69 5.04 -10.18
N GLY A 300 10.37 4.83 -10.21
CA GLY A 300 9.51 5.07 -11.36
C GLY A 300 9.36 3.88 -12.31
N ARG A 301 10.06 2.77 -12.06
CA ARG A 301 9.94 1.51 -12.81
C ARG A 301 8.62 0.82 -12.50
N TRP A 302 8.00 0.21 -13.51
CA TRP A 302 6.81 -0.61 -13.35
C TRP A 302 7.13 -2.10 -13.39
N GLU A 303 6.43 -2.86 -12.56
CA GLU A 303 6.57 -4.30 -12.42
C GLU A 303 5.19 -4.96 -12.40
N GLU A 304 5.00 -6.04 -13.14
CA GLU A 304 3.84 -6.92 -13.02
C GLU A 304 4.20 -8.08 -12.09
N HIS A 305 3.44 -8.25 -11.02
CA HIS A 305 3.60 -9.31 -10.02
C HIS A 305 2.45 -10.30 -10.18
N ASN A 306 2.66 -11.32 -11.01
CA ASN A 306 1.64 -12.29 -11.41
C ASN A 306 2.15 -13.73 -11.18
N ASP A 307 1.60 -14.37 -10.16
CA ASP A 307 1.97 -15.71 -9.70
C ASP A 307 1.55 -16.84 -10.67
N LEU A 308 0.62 -16.59 -11.60
CA LEU A 308 0.22 -17.53 -12.65
C LEU A 308 1.14 -17.47 -13.88
N CYS A 309 2.03 -16.48 -13.99
CA CYS A 309 2.95 -16.41 -15.12
C CYS A 309 4.06 -17.47 -14.99
N SER A 310 4.08 -18.44 -15.92
CA SER A 310 4.96 -19.62 -15.85
C SER A 310 6.43 -19.34 -16.13
N SER A 311 6.75 -18.33 -16.94
CA SER A 311 8.12 -18.01 -17.36
C SER A 311 8.82 -17.05 -16.40
N GLN A 312 8.11 -16.05 -15.88
CA GLN A 312 8.66 -15.08 -14.94
C GLN A 312 7.54 -14.43 -14.13
N LYS A 313 7.52 -14.68 -12.82
CA LYS A 313 6.43 -14.21 -11.97
C LYS A 313 6.48 -12.70 -11.64
N VAL A 314 7.64 -12.07 -11.84
CA VAL A 314 7.82 -10.61 -11.73
C VAL A 314 8.46 -10.09 -13.01
N MET A 315 7.69 -9.37 -13.83
CA MET A 315 8.16 -8.82 -15.11
C MET A 315 8.27 -7.30 -15.05
N THR A 316 9.33 -6.74 -15.63
CA THR A 316 9.39 -5.29 -15.86
C THR A 316 8.46 -4.97 -17.03
N ILE A 317 7.56 -4.00 -16.84
CA ILE A 317 6.61 -3.56 -17.86
C ILE A 317 6.85 -2.10 -18.20
N THR A 318 6.60 -1.67 -19.43
CA THR A 318 6.58 -0.24 -19.75
C THR A 318 5.23 0.37 -19.41
N LYS A 319 5.19 1.71 -19.29
CA LYS A 319 3.94 2.46 -19.07
C LYS A 319 2.90 2.23 -20.18
N ARG A 320 3.34 1.78 -21.37
CA ARG A 320 2.50 1.50 -22.53
C ARG A 320 2.02 0.04 -22.59
N ASP A 321 2.64 -0.88 -21.86
CA ASP A 321 2.46 -2.32 -22.05
C ASP A 321 1.22 -2.91 -21.39
N VAL A 322 0.43 -2.13 -20.64
CA VAL A 322 -0.68 -2.71 -19.88
C VAL A 322 -1.96 -1.89 -20.00
N LEU A 323 -3.06 -2.66 -20.17
CA LEU A 323 -4.49 -2.36 -20.19
C LEU A 323 -5.20 -2.37 -21.56
N LYS A 324 -4.92 -3.38 -22.41
CA LYS A 324 -5.95 -3.91 -23.31
C LYS A 324 -6.71 -5.03 -22.57
N GLN A 325 -8.01 -4.86 -22.37
CA GLN A 325 -8.95 -5.87 -21.81
C GLN A 325 -8.80 -6.26 -20.32
N ARG A 326 -8.42 -5.33 -19.43
CA ARG A 326 -8.21 -5.67 -18.00
C ARG A 326 -8.94 -4.70 -17.07
N ARG A 327 -9.62 -5.24 -16.05
CA ARG A 327 -10.30 -4.47 -15.00
C ARG A 327 -9.29 -4.09 -13.92
N THR A 328 -9.34 -2.86 -13.43
CA THR A 328 -8.50 -2.32 -12.35
C THR A 328 -9.41 -1.95 -11.18
N PRO A 329 -9.85 -2.92 -10.36
CA PRO A 329 -10.79 -2.66 -9.27
C PRO A 329 -10.22 -1.80 -8.14
N LEU A 330 -8.89 -1.74 -7.97
CA LEU A 330 -8.27 -1.04 -6.85
C LEU A 330 -6.99 -0.30 -7.24
N LEU A 331 -6.83 0.93 -6.76
CA LEU A 331 -5.56 1.64 -6.74
C LEU A 331 -5.05 1.82 -5.31
N PHE A 332 -3.73 1.81 -5.14
CA PHE A 332 -3.08 1.99 -3.86
C PHE A 332 -2.04 3.12 -3.94
N TYR A 333 -2.17 4.08 -3.04
CA TYR A 333 -1.21 5.18 -2.87
C TYR A 333 -0.76 5.28 -1.41
N VAL A 334 0.45 5.79 -1.20
CA VAL A 334 1.01 6.03 0.13
C VAL A 334 1.34 7.50 0.34
N ARG A 335 1.19 7.98 1.57
CA ARG A 335 1.52 9.35 1.95
C ARG A 335 3.03 9.56 1.83
N ILE A 336 3.44 10.68 1.24
CA ILE A 336 4.86 11.07 1.13
C ILE A 336 5.22 12.22 2.05
#